data_AF-A0AAV9RFM3-F1
#
_entry.id   AF-A0AAV9RFM3-F1
#
_cell.length_a   1.000
_cell.length_b   1.000
_cell.length_c   1.000
_cell.angle_alpha   90.00
_cell.angle_beta   90.00
_cell.angle_gamma   90.00
#
_symmetry.space_group_name_H-M   'P 1'
#
loop_
_entity.id
_entity.type
_entity.pdbx_description
1 polymer ?
#
loop_
_entity_poly.entity_id
_entity_poly.type
_entity_poly.pdbx_seq_one_letter_code
_entity_poly.pdbx_strand_id
1 'polypeptide(L)'
;MFSNLHPGTTYLISVRARTAKGFGQTALTEITTNISAPTFDYGDMPSPLSETESTITVLLRPAQGRGAPVSTYQVVVEEETVKKVKRELGLQECFPLPMSHGEAQARGTPHYYTAELPPSSLPEASPFTVGDNHTYNGYWNSPLDPRKSYLVYFQAMSNFKGVSDETAARDTADLTAFDHQAVSISV
;
A
#
# COMPACT_ATOMS: atom_id res chain seq x y z
N MET A 1 -21.68 -19.64 4.95
CA MET A 1 -20.60 -18.65 4.72
C MET A 1 -20.02 -18.29 6.07
N PHE A 2 -18.71 -18.42 6.28
CA PHE A 2 -18.05 -17.96 7.52
C PHE A 2 -17.74 -16.47 7.38
N SER A 3 -18.04 -15.69 8.40
CA SER A 3 -17.78 -14.24 8.47
C SER A 3 -16.97 -13.90 9.72
N ASN A 4 -16.34 -12.72 9.73
CA ASN A 4 -15.52 -12.22 10.85
C ASN A 4 -14.29 -13.09 11.19
N LEU A 5 -13.72 -13.76 10.19
CA LEU A 5 -12.44 -14.43 10.33
C LEU A 5 -11.30 -13.41 10.26
N HIS A 6 -10.23 -13.66 11.00
CA HIS A 6 -9.03 -12.81 10.96
C HIS A 6 -8.32 -13.03 9.61
N PRO A 7 -7.86 -11.98 8.93
CA PRO A 7 -7.13 -12.11 7.68
C PRO A 7 -5.80 -12.83 7.88
N GLY A 8 -5.34 -13.57 6.86
CA GLY A 8 -4.07 -14.32 6.89
C GLY A 8 -3.96 -15.34 8.02
N THR A 9 -5.08 -15.92 8.46
CA THR A 9 -5.15 -16.86 9.59
C THR A 9 -5.61 -18.22 9.10
N THR A 10 -4.90 -19.29 9.49
CA THR A 10 -5.31 -20.67 9.22
C THR A 10 -6.29 -21.14 10.27
N TYR A 11 -7.52 -21.44 9.83
CA TYR A 11 -8.57 -22.00 10.66
C TYR A 11 -8.70 -23.50 10.43
N LEU A 12 -8.75 -24.25 11.52
CA LEU A 12 -9.14 -25.65 11.49
C LEU A 12 -10.67 -25.75 11.59
N ILE A 13 -11.30 -26.25 10.54
CA ILE A 13 -12.75 -26.40 10.45
C ILE A 13 -13.10 -27.87 10.68
N SER A 14 -13.98 -28.09 11.66
CA SER A 14 -14.48 -29.41 12.03
C SER A 14 -15.97 -29.53 11.69
N VAL A 15 -16.31 -30.52 10.86
CA VAL A 15 -17.69 -30.77 10.41
C VAL A 15 -18.10 -32.17 10.85
N ARG A 16 -19.25 -32.28 11.54
CA ARG A 16 -19.86 -33.55 11.92
C ARG A 16 -21.34 -33.57 11.58
N ALA A 17 -21.82 -34.66 10.99
CA ALA A 17 -23.25 -34.84 10.74
C ALA A 17 -23.97 -35.26 12.04
N ARG A 18 -25.20 -34.79 12.26
CA ARG A 18 -26.05 -35.22 13.40
C ARG A 18 -27.29 -35.94 12.90
N THR A 19 -27.56 -37.13 13.42
CA THR A 19 -28.77 -37.92 13.17
C THR A 19 -29.55 -38.12 14.47
N ALA A 20 -30.74 -38.75 14.39
CA ALA A 20 -31.50 -39.13 15.58
C ALA A 20 -30.76 -40.09 16.53
N LYS A 21 -29.73 -40.81 16.04
CA LYS A 21 -28.89 -41.72 16.83
C LYS A 21 -27.62 -41.07 17.39
N GLY A 22 -27.40 -39.78 17.14
CA GLY A 22 -26.22 -39.04 17.58
C GLY A 22 -25.39 -38.46 16.45
N PHE A 23 -24.16 -38.05 16.77
CA PHE A 23 -23.22 -37.47 15.82
C PHE A 23 -22.46 -38.57 15.06
N GLY A 24 -22.29 -38.38 13.75
CA GLY A 24 -21.44 -39.21 12.91
C GLY A 24 -19.97 -38.83 13.01
N GLN A 25 -19.17 -39.39 12.10
CA GLN A 25 -17.73 -39.10 12.00
C GLN A 25 -17.46 -37.61 11.74
N THR A 26 -16.37 -37.12 12.32
CA THR A 26 -15.88 -35.76 12.11
C THR A 26 -14.95 -35.70 10.91
N ALA A 27 -15.23 -34.78 9.98
CA ALA A 27 -14.30 -34.34 8.97
C ALA A 27 -13.55 -33.09 9.46
N LEU A 28 -12.26 -33.00 9.18
CA LEU A 28 -11.41 -31.86 9.50
C LEU A 28 -10.82 -31.30 8.19
N THR A 29 -10.78 -29.98 8.05
CA THR A 29 -10.10 -29.30 6.95
C THR A 29 -9.46 -28.02 7.47
N GLU A 30 -8.29 -27.69 6.95
CA GLU A 30 -7.65 -26.41 7.19
C GLU A 30 -8.00 -25.44 6.06
N ILE A 31 -8.31 -24.21 6.42
CA ILE A 31 -8.54 -23.13 5.46
C ILE A 31 -7.80 -21.89 5.95
N THR A 32 -6.91 -21.38 5.11
CA THR A 32 -6.25 -20.09 5.35
C THR A 32 -7.08 -18.98 4.72
N THR A 33 -7.41 -17.96 5.50
CA THR A 33 -8.09 -16.76 4.99
C THR A 33 -7.15 -15.90 4.17
N ASN A 34 -7.70 -15.15 3.21
CA ASN A 34 -6.94 -14.16 2.45
C ASN A 34 -6.37 -13.07 3.36
N ILE A 35 -5.27 -12.45 2.93
CA ILE A 35 -4.70 -11.27 3.57
C ILE A 35 -5.55 -10.03 3.29
N SER A 36 -5.30 -8.94 4.02
CA SER A 36 -5.95 -7.64 3.83
C SER A 36 -4.90 -6.54 3.64
N ALA A 37 -5.34 -5.38 3.12
CA ALA A 37 -4.48 -4.19 2.99
C ALA A 37 -3.79 -3.87 4.31
N PRO A 38 -2.49 -3.54 4.30
CA PRO A 38 -1.89 -2.81 5.40
C PRO A 38 -2.68 -1.55 5.68
N THR A 39 -2.70 -1.14 6.93
CA THR A 39 -3.39 0.09 7.36
C THR A 39 -2.37 1.03 7.95
N PHE A 40 -2.45 2.30 7.57
CA PHE A 40 -1.68 3.31 8.25
C PHE A 40 -2.41 3.86 9.49
N ASP A 41 -1.67 4.15 10.56
CA ASP A 41 -2.18 4.79 11.77
C ASP A 41 -1.75 6.27 11.81
N TYR A 42 -2.28 7.04 10.86
CA TYR A 42 -2.19 8.49 10.89
C TYR A 42 -3.54 9.01 11.36
N GLY A 43 -3.59 9.56 12.59
CA GLY A 43 -4.71 10.38 13.04
C GLY A 43 -4.80 11.67 12.20
N ASP A 44 -4.63 12.83 12.83
CA ASP A 44 -4.40 14.07 12.07
C ASP A 44 -3.00 14.02 11.42
N MET A 45 -2.95 14.15 10.09
CA MET A 45 -1.70 14.08 9.33
C MET A 45 -0.77 15.24 9.73
N PRO A 46 0.51 14.97 10.06
CA PRO A 46 1.43 16.05 10.40
C PRO A 46 1.74 16.88 9.16
N SER A 47 1.78 18.21 9.32
CA SER A 47 2.33 19.11 8.31
C SER A 47 3.76 18.68 7.92
N PRO A 48 4.22 19.00 6.71
CA PRO A 48 5.61 18.79 6.32
C PRO A 48 6.57 19.32 7.39
N LEU A 49 7.60 18.53 7.69
CA LEU A 49 8.60 18.86 8.70
C LEU A 49 9.49 20.03 8.24
N SER A 50 9.72 20.14 6.94
CA SER A 50 10.51 21.20 6.31
C SER A 50 10.22 21.28 4.82
N GLU A 51 10.24 22.49 4.28
CA GLU A 51 10.02 22.78 2.86
C GLU A 51 11.11 23.75 2.36
N THR A 52 11.63 23.50 1.16
CA THR A 52 12.53 24.39 0.42
C THR A 52 12.00 24.56 -1.00
N GLU A 53 12.63 25.41 -1.81
CA GLU A 53 12.25 25.63 -3.22
C GLU A 53 12.31 24.36 -4.11
N SER A 54 12.93 23.26 -3.65
CA SER A 54 13.05 22.04 -4.46
C SER A 54 12.92 20.73 -3.67
N THR A 55 12.72 20.81 -2.36
CA THR A 55 12.66 19.62 -1.49
C THR A 55 11.61 19.78 -0.42
N ILE A 56 10.96 18.68 -0.05
CA ILE A 56 10.03 18.66 1.09
C ILE A 56 10.31 17.45 1.96
N THR A 57 10.35 17.65 3.27
CA THR A 57 10.58 16.57 4.24
C THR A 57 9.27 16.24 4.94
N VAL A 58 8.83 14.98 4.81
CA VAL A 58 7.62 14.45 5.46
C VAL A 58 8.00 13.39 6.49
N LEU A 59 7.13 13.16 7.46
CA LEU A 59 7.30 12.07 8.43
C LEU A 59 6.58 10.82 7.93
N LEU A 60 7.33 9.79 7.54
CA LEU A 60 6.76 8.50 7.17
C LEU A 60 6.58 7.66 8.45
N ARG A 61 5.41 7.05 8.62
CA ARG A 61 5.14 6.06 9.69
C ARG A 61 4.93 4.67 9.09
N PRO A 62 5.46 3.62 9.73
CA PRO A 62 5.23 2.26 9.29
C PRO A 62 3.74 1.92 9.20
N ALA A 63 3.33 1.19 8.16
CA ALA A 63 1.99 0.62 8.09
C ALA A 63 1.90 -0.61 8.99
N GLN A 64 0.71 -0.88 9.50
CA GLN A 64 0.39 -2.11 10.21
C GLN A 64 -0.10 -3.16 9.21
N GLY A 65 0.64 -4.26 9.07
CA GLY A 65 0.24 -5.39 8.24
C GLY A 65 -1.04 -6.07 8.76
N ARG A 66 -1.90 -6.53 7.84
CA ARG A 66 -3.16 -7.21 8.18
C ARG A 66 -3.25 -8.60 7.56
N GLY A 67 -2.86 -9.60 8.33
CA GLY A 67 -2.76 -10.99 7.86
C GLY A 67 -1.47 -11.31 7.12
N ALA A 68 -0.65 -10.31 6.79
CA ALA A 68 0.72 -10.48 6.32
C ALA A 68 1.58 -9.29 6.75
N PRO A 69 2.90 -9.46 6.91
CA PRO A 69 3.81 -8.35 7.13
C PRO A 69 3.82 -7.41 5.92
N VAL A 70 4.14 -6.13 6.14
CA VAL A 70 4.42 -5.20 5.05
C VAL A 70 5.70 -5.66 4.35
N SER A 71 5.66 -5.77 3.03
CA SER A 71 6.78 -6.20 2.20
C SER A 71 7.51 -5.04 1.54
N THR A 72 6.82 -3.91 1.29
CA THR A 72 7.37 -2.78 0.55
C THR A 72 6.63 -1.49 0.90
N TYR A 73 7.36 -0.39 0.96
CA TYR A 73 6.81 0.96 0.99
C TYR A 73 7.20 1.71 -0.29
N GLN A 74 6.31 2.56 -0.82
CA GLN A 74 6.61 3.39 -1.98
C GLN A 74 6.17 4.83 -1.73
N VAL A 75 6.93 5.77 -2.30
CA VAL A 75 6.64 7.20 -2.26
C VAL A 75 6.39 7.67 -3.69
N VAL A 76 5.22 8.25 -3.92
CA VAL A 76 4.78 8.71 -5.25
C VAL A 76 4.50 10.20 -5.19
N VAL A 77 4.92 10.91 -6.23
CA VAL A 77 4.69 12.35 -6.39
C VAL A 77 3.74 12.54 -7.55
N GLU A 78 2.68 13.33 -7.35
CA GLU A 78 1.75 13.74 -8.41
C GLU A 78 1.81 15.26 -8.59
N GLU A 79 2.00 15.73 -9.82
CA GLU A 79 1.95 17.14 -10.18
C GLU A 79 0.49 17.63 -10.24
N GLU A 80 0.15 18.63 -9.43
CA GLU A 80 -1.17 19.25 -9.45
C GLU A 80 -1.31 20.13 -10.70
N THR A 81 -2.13 19.69 -11.67
CA THR A 81 -2.45 20.51 -12.84
C THR A 81 -3.64 21.43 -12.54
N VAL A 82 -3.54 22.72 -12.91
CA VAL A 82 -4.49 23.81 -12.62
C VAL A 82 -5.94 23.54 -13.12
N LYS A 83 -6.20 22.44 -13.84
CA LYS A 83 -7.54 22.05 -14.26
C LYS A 83 -8.32 21.41 -13.10
N LYS A 84 -8.86 22.30 -12.25
CA LYS A 84 -10.03 22.04 -11.42
C LYS A 84 -11.22 21.62 -12.30
N VAL A 85 -11.34 20.32 -12.59
CA VAL A 85 -12.64 19.72 -12.86
C VAL A 85 -12.84 18.70 -11.77
N LYS A 86 -13.54 19.13 -10.71
CA LYS A 86 -14.33 18.30 -9.80
C LYS A 86 -14.01 16.81 -9.92
N ARG A 87 -12.81 16.37 -9.52
CA ARG A 87 -12.68 15.02 -9.00
C ARG A 87 -13.37 15.14 -7.67
N GLU A 88 -14.63 14.70 -7.66
CA GLU A 88 -15.25 14.21 -6.44
C GLU A 88 -14.18 13.46 -5.64
N LEU A 89 -14.21 13.50 -4.31
CA LEU A 89 -13.42 12.60 -3.46
C LEU A 89 -13.82 11.12 -3.74
N GLY A 90 -13.69 10.68 -4.99
CA GLY A 90 -13.81 9.33 -5.46
C GLY A 90 -12.50 8.70 -5.05
N LEU A 91 -12.54 8.07 -3.87
CA LEU A 91 -11.85 6.83 -3.60
C LEU A 91 -10.55 6.72 -4.41
N GLN A 92 -9.49 7.43 -3.99
CA GLN A 92 -8.24 7.44 -4.77
C GLN A 92 -7.74 6.02 -4.87
N GLU A 93 -7.92 5.45 -6.06
CA GLU A 93 -7.31 4.21 -6.47
C GLU A 93 -5.81 4.42 -6.32
N CYS A 94 -5.24 3.52 -5.55
CA CYS A 94 -3.84 3.44 -5.26
C CYS A 94 -3.02 3.39 -6.56
N PHE A 95 -1.69 3.54 -6.50
CA PHE A 95 -0.84 3.47 -7.70
C PHE A 95 -0.34 2.01 -7.84
N PRO A 96 -0.96 1.19 -8.71
CA PRO A 96 -0.61 -0.23 -8.82
C PRO A 96 0.56 -0.49 -9.77
N LEU A 97 0.84 0.45 -10.68
CA LEU A 97 1.85 0.28 -11.70
C LEU A 97 3.03 1.20 -11.40
N PRO A 98 4.20 0.66 -11.02
CA PRO A 98 5.39 1.47 -10.83
C PRO A 98 5.75 2.22 -12.11
N MET A 99 6.08 3.50 -11.95
CA MET A 99 6.43 4.38 -13.06
C MET A 99 7.54 5.33 -12.64
N SER A 100 8.68 5.26 -13.32
CA SER A 100 9.78 6.20 -13.09
C SER A 100 9.44 7.59 -13.61
N HIS A 101 10.16 8.61 -13.13
CA HIS A 101 10.00 9.99 -13.58
C HIS A 101 10.14 10.13 -15.12
N GLY A 102 11.11 9.45 -15.73
CA GLY A 102 11.30 9.49 -17.19
C GLY A 102 10.14 8.85 -17.97
N GLU A 103 9.59 7.74 -17.46
CA GLU A 103 8.43 7.08 -18.07
C GLU A 103 7.16 7.94 -17.93
N ALA A 104 6.98 8.59 -16.79
CA ALA A 104 5.87 9.50 -16.54
C ALA A 104 5.88 10.67 -17.53
N GLN A 105 7.06 11.27 -17.77
CA GLN A 105 7.23 12.32 -18.77
C GLN A 105 6.94 11.82 -20.18
N ALA A 106 7.44 10.64 -20.55
CA ALA A 106 7.20 10.06 -21.87
C ALA A 106 5.72 9.72 -22.12
N ARG A 107 5.00 9.30 -21.07
CA ARG A 107 3.57 8.95 -21.13
C ARG A 107 2.64 10.14 -20.88
N GLY A 108 3.17 11.26 -20.40
CA GLY A 108 2.39 12.44 -20.03
C GLY A 108 1.48 12.22 -18.82
N THR A 109 1.86 11.33 -17.90
CA THR A 109 1.11 11.10 -16.65
C THR A 109 1.56 12.09 -15.57
N PRO A 110 0.66 12.56 -14.70
CA PRO A 110 1.01 13.55 -13.68
C PRO A 110 1.78 12.95 -12.49
N HIS A 111 1.82 11.61 -12.35
CA HIS A 111 2.46 10.94 -11.21
C HIS A 111 3.75 10.22 -11.59
N TYR A 112 4.66 10.05 -10.62
CA TYR A 112 5.83 9.19 -10.74
C TYR A 112 6.31 8.73 -9.36
N TYR A 113 6.99 7.59 -9.34
CA TYR A 113 7.57 7.00 -8.14
C TYR A 113 8.93 7.64 -7.89
N THR A 114 9.10 8.11 -6.66
CA THR A 114 10.29 8.85 -6.22
C THR A 114 11.15 7.98 -5.31
N ALA A 115 10.54 6.99 -4.65
CA ALA A 115 11.26 6.00 -3.88
C ALA A 115 10.50 4.69 -3.73
N GLU A 116 11.26 3.61 -3.60
CA GLU A 116 10.80 2.36 -3.04
C GLU A 116 11.72 1.95 -1.88
N LEU A 117 11.11 1.63 -0.75
CA LEU A 117 11.76 1.48 0.54
C LEU A 117 11.44 0.09 1.12
N PRO A 118 12.45 -0.70 1.52
CA PRO A 118 12.21 -1.95 2.21
C PRO A 118 11.65 -1.71 3.62
N PRO A 119 10.90 -2.64 4.21
CA PRO A 119 10.37 -2.49 5.57
C PRO A 119 11.47 -2.20 6.62
N SER A 120 12.68 -2.72 6.38
CA SER A 120 13.84 -2.49 7.25
C SER A 120 14.33 -1.03 7.27
N SER A 121 14.02 -0.21 6.26
CA SER A 121 14.39 1.21 6.26
C SER A 121 13.39 2.10 7.00
N LEU A 122 12.25 1.54 7.42
CA LEU A 122 11.22 2.25 8.17
C LEU A 122 10.73 1.39 9.37
N PRO A 123 11.62 1.11 10.36
CA PRO A 123 11.24 0.37 11.57
C PRO A 123 10.36 1.18 12.53
N GLU A 124 10.50 2.51 12.50
CA GLU A 124 9.74 3.48 13.26
C GLU A 124 9.49 4.73 12.40
N ALA A 125 8.78 5.71 12.96
CA ALA A 125 8.49 6.95 12.23
C ALA A 125 9.78 7.71 11.90
N SER A 126 10.08 7.91 10.61
CA SER A 126 11.32 8.56 10.18
C SER A 126 11.09 9.65 9.12
N PRO A 127 11.93 10.71 9.10
CA PRO A 127 11.85 11.72 8.05
C PRO A 127 12.26 11.17 6.69
N PHE A 128 11.54 11.57 5.65
CA PHE A 128 11.90 11.31 4.25
C PHE A 128 11.80 12.60 3.46
N THR A 129 12.83 12.91 2.67
CA THR A 129 12.90 14.13 1.87
C THR A 129 12.60 13.82 0.41
N VAL A 130 11.44 14.27 -0.08
CA VAL A 130 11.09 14.28 -1.50
C VAL A 130 11.88 15.38 -2.21
N GLY A 131 12.43 15.09 -3.39
CA GLY A 131 13.20 16.03 -4.20
C GLY A 131 14.70 16.10 -3.87
N ASP A 132 15.20 15.22 -3.02
CA ASP A 132 16.59 15.27 -2.53
C ASP A 132 17.65 14.79 -3.55
N ASN A 133 17.24 14.48 -4.77
CA ASN A 133 18.07 14.04 -5.88
C ASN A 133 18.77 12.68 -5.69
N HIS A 134 18.39 11.90 -4.68
CA HIS A 134 18.90 10.54 -4.50
C HIS A 134 18.10 9.52 -5.33
N THR A 135 18.64 8.32 -5.49
CA THR A 135 17.94 7.19 -6.13
C THR A 135 17.66 6.10 -5.10
N TYR A 136 16.40 5.72 -4.94
CA TYR A 136 15.95 4.72 -3.97
C TYR A 136 15.39 3.51 -4.70
N ASN A 137 16.09 2.38 -4.59
CA ASN A 137 15.74 1.11 -5.25
C ASN A 137 15.38 1.25 -6.75
N GLY A 138 16.12 2.10 -7.48
CA GLY A 138 15.92 2.34 -8.91
C GLY A 138 14.99 3.51 -9.27
N TYR A 139 14.33 4.12 -8.28
CA TYR A 139 13.52 5.34 -8.49
C TYR A 139 14.32 6.58 -8.16
N TRP A 140 14.46 7.47 -9.15
CA TRP A 140 15.14 8.74 -8.97
C TRP A 140 14.20 9.77 -8.33
N ASN A 141 14.61 10.30 -7.18
CA ASN A 141 13.91 11.32 -6.42
C ASN A 141 14.24 12.71 -6.97
N SER A 142 13.71 13.02 -8.16
CA SER A 142 14.02 14.26 -8.88
C SER A 142 13.68 15.51 -8.07
N PRO A 143 14.56 16.54 -8.04
CA PRO A 143 14.24 17.82 -7.42
C PRO A 143 12.91 18.39 -7.89
N LEU A 144 12.14 18.94 -6.94
CA LEU A 144 10.84 19.54 -7.23
C LEU A 144 11.03 20.89 -7.95
N ASP A 145 10.09 21.21 -8.85
CA ASP A 145 10.06 22.51 -9.53
C ASP A 145 9.30 23.52 -8.64
N PRO A 146 9.92 24.64 -8.22
CA PRO A 146 9.27 25.67 -7.41
C PRO A 146 8.10 26.37 -8.11
N ARG A 147 7.85 26.08 -9.39
CA ARG A 147 6.74 26.65 -10.16
C ARG A 147 5.55 25.69 -10.25
N LYS A 148 5.62 24.54 -9.59
CA LYS A 148 4.60 23.50 -9.59
C LYS A 148 4.13 23.18 -8.18
N SER A 149 2.89 22.74 -8.08
CA SER A 149 2.31 22.19 -6.85
C SER A 149 2.30 20.66 -6.96
N TYR A 150 2.52 19.99 -5.83
CA TYR A 150 2.69 18.54 -5.80
C TYR A 150 1.82 17.91 -4.71
N LEU A 151 1.32 16.71 -4.98
CA LEU A 151 0.75 15.80 -3.99
C LEU A 151 1.75 14.67 -3.73
N VAL A 152 2.11 14.44 -2.48
CA VAL A 152 3.00 13.35 -2.09
C VAL A 152 2.19 12.23 -1.47
N TYR A 153 2.30 11.04 -2.06
CA TYR A 153 1.63 9.83 -1.64
C TYR A 153 2.59 8.85 -0.99
N PHE A 154 2.19 8.29 0.15
CA PHE A 154 2.90 7.19 0.78
C PHE A 154 2.03 5.93 0.79
N GLN A 155 2.57 4.82 0.27
CA GLN A 155 1.86 3.55 0.13
C GLN A 155 2.64 2.38 0.71
N ALA A 156 1.90 1.38 1.20
CA ALA A 156 2.43 0.13 1.71
C ALA A 156 1.81 -1.05 0.96
N MET A 157 2.60 -2.10 0.76
CA MET A 157 2.17 -3.35 0.13
C MET A 157 2.53 -4.54 1.03
N SER A 158 1.69 -5.57 1.01
CA SER A 158 1.95 -6.85 1.67
C SER A 158 1.83 -7.99 0.66
N ASN A 159 2.94 -8.70 0.44
CA ASN A 159 2.96 -9.90 -0.38
C ASN A 159 2.85 -11.15 0.49
N PHE A 160 1.84 -11.99 0.26
CA PHE A 160 1.69 -13.28 0.93
C PHE A 160 1.59 -14.40 -0.11
N LYS A 161 2.61 -15.26 -0.15
CA LYS A 161 2.57 -16.49 -0.96
C LYS A 161 2.03 -17.61 -0.10
N GLY A 162 0.77 -17.99 -0.30
CA GLY A 162 0.24 -19.24 0.26
C GLY A 162 0.92 -20.44 -0.42
N VAL A 163 1.33 -21.44 0.36
CA VAL A 163 1.75 -22.74 -0.18
C VAL A 163 0.53 -23.38 -0.84
N SER A 164 0.62 -23.63 -2.14
CA SER A 164 -0.44 -24.20 -2.98
C SER A 164 -0.42 -25.73 -2.90
N ASP A 165 -1.40 -26.34 -2.22
CA ASP A 165 -1.77 -27.73 -2.48
C ASP A 165 -2.75 -27.79 -3.68
N GLU A 166 -2.39 -28.63 -4.66
CA GLU A 166 -2.78 -28.60 -6.08
C GLU A 166 -4.25 -28.93 -6.43
N THR A 167 -5.25 -28.73 -5.56
CA THR A 167 -6.64 -29.17 -5.89
C THR A 167 -7.77 -28.15 -5.72
N ALA A 168 -7.48 -26.84 -5.62
CA ALA A 168 -8.51 -25.80 -5.69
C ALA A 168 -8.02 -24.61 -6.51
N ALA A 169 -8.12 -24.74 -7.84
CA ALA A 169 -7.76 -23.69 -8.76
C ALA A 169 -8.77 -22.52 -8.70
N ARG A 170 -8.19 -21.31 -8.77
CA ARG A 170 -8.74 -20.01 -9.21
C ARG A 170 -9.12 -19.06 -8.07
N ASP A 171 -8.43 -17.91 -8.07
CA ASP A 171 -8.58 -16.75 -7.18
C ASP A 171 -7.72 -16.70 -5.91
N THR A 172 -6.46 -17.12 -5.98
CA THR A 172 -5.41 -16.42 -5.21
C THR A 172 -5.15 -15.10 -5.92
N ALA A 173 -5.97 -14.09 -5.62
CA ALA A 173 -5.65 -12.73 -6.02
C ALA A 173 -4.30 -12.35 -5.38
N ASP A 174 -3.35 -11.95 -6.20
CA ASP A 174 -2.32 -10.97 -5.83
C ASP A 174 -3.09 -9.75 -5.28
N LEU A 175 -3.35 -9.76 -3.97
CA LEU A 175 -3.98 -8.64 -3.29
C LEU A 175 -2.85 -7.69 -2.89
N THR A 176 -2.31 -7.01 -3.90
CA THR A 176 -1.78 -5.66 -3.72
C THR A 176 -2.92 -4.84 -3.14
N ALA A 177 -2.91 -4.74 -1.82
CA ALA A 177 -3.95 -4.12 -1.07
C ALA A 177 -3.30 -2.86 -0.50
N PHE A 178 -3.83 -1.74 -0.94
CA PHE A 178 -3.12 -0.48 -0.92
C PHE A 178 -3.86 0.49 0.00
N ASP A 179 -3.08 1.19 0.80
CA ASP A 179 -3.53 2.43 1.42
C ASP A 179 -2.57 3.52 0.95
N HIS A 180 -3.10 4.69 0.68
CA HIS A 180 -2.35 5.83 0.17
C HIS A 180 -2.81 7.07 0.88
N GLN A 181 -1.84 7.89 1.31
CA GLN A 181 -2.14 9.17 1.90
C GLN A 181 -1.45 10.27 1.13
N ALA A 182 -2.22 11.29 0.72
CA ALA A 182 -1.72 12.46 0.02
C ALA A 182 -1.42 13.59 1.01
N VAL A 183 -0.23 14.17 0.93
CA VAL A 183 0.00 15.54 1.42
C VAL A 183 -0.10 16.45 0.21
N SER A 184 -1.00 17.43 0.27
CA SER A 184 -1.01 18.53 -0.72
C SER A 184 0.02 19.57 -0.34
N ILE A 185 0.90 19.90 -1.28
CA ILE A 185 2.04 20.76 -1.02
C ILE A 185 2.22 21.77 -2.16
N SER A 186 2.41 23.02 -1.76
CA SER A 186 2.80 24.11 -2.64
C SER A 186 4.27 24.39 -2.36
N VAL A 187 5.14 24.20 -3.34
CA VAL A 187 6.54 24.65 -3.27
C VAL A 187 6.60 26.15 -3.57
#